data_AF-A0A1X2EJI8-F1
#
_entry.id   AF-A0A1X2EJI8-F1
#
_cell.length_a   1.000
_cell.length_b   1.000
_cell.length_c   1.000
_cell.angle_alpha   90.00
_cell.angle_beta   90.00
_cell.angle_gamma   90.00
#
_symmetry.space_group_name_H-M   'P 1'
#
loop_
_entity.id
_entity.type
_entity.pdbx_description
1 polymer ?
#
loop_
_entity_poly.entity_id
_entity_poly.type
_entity_poly.pdbx_seq_one_letter_code
_entity_poly.pdbx_strand_id
1 'polypeptide(L)'
;MTGPEEPTVCWAPPTAGIVAAGGAGLVLLTLGLLAVTDAPGRVLITLAGLGLLGFAVLSWRARPRLAVAGAELVVHGWFRTRRLTREAIALIRITEFQRIGRKTRLLEIETTDDDLVVFSRWDLGTDPVDVLDALTVAGFAGR
;
A
#
# COMPACT_ATOMS: atom_id res chain seq x y z
N MET A 1 24.86 -16.15 11.25
CA MET A 1 25.48 -14.80 11.27
C MET A 1 24.36 -13.78 11.11
N THR A 2 23.67 -13.47 12.21
CA THR A 2 22.66 -12.41 12.30
C THR A 2 23.40 -11.17 12.80
N GLY A 3 23.55 -10.15 11.95
CA GLY A 3 24.03 -8.83 12.37
C GLY A 3 23.10 -8.23 13.43
N PRO A 4 23.55 -7.18 14.15
CA PRO A 4 22.72 -6.53 15.16
C PRO A 4 21.36 -6.15 14.56
N GLU A 5 20.28 -6.39 15.32
CA GLU A 5 18.90 -6.04 14.93
C GLU A 5 18.80 -4.51 14.79
N GLU A 6 19.20 -3.97 13.65
CA GLU A 6 18.94 -2.58 13.34
C GLU A 6 17.42 -2.38 13.35
N PRO A 7 16.92 -1.36 14.07
CA PRO A 7 15.49 -1.15 14.23
C PRO A 7 14.86 -0.98 12.84
N THR A 8 14.15 -2.02 12.40
CA THR A 8 13.51 -2.06 11.10
C THR A 8 12.08 -1.57 11.29
N VAL A 9 11.82 -0.34 10.84
CA VAL A 9 10.46 0.20 10.82
C VAL A 9 9.83 -0.20 9.49
N CYS A 10 8.65 -0.82 9.53
CA CYS A 10 7.92 -1.23 8.33
C CYS A 10 6.48 -0.72 8.33
N TRP A 11 6.03 -0.30 7.15
CA TRP A 11 4.68 0.13 6.86
C TRP A 11 4.04 -0.80 5.83
N ALA A 12 2.80 -1.18 6.11
CA ALA A 12 2.08 -2.16 5.33
C ALA A 12 0.58 -1.82 5.38
N PRO A 13 -0.20 -2.31 4.40
CA PRO A 13 -1.63 -2.09 4.41
C PRO A 13 -2.32 -2.53 5.71
N PRO A 14 -3.54 -2.05 6.03
CA PRO A 14 -4.25 -2.50 7.23
C PRO A 14 -4.72 -3.95 7.08
N THR A 15 -4.32 -4.86 7.97
CA THR A 15 -4.71 -6.29 7.92
C THR A 15 -6.21 -6.47 8.01
N ALA A 16 -6.84 -5.74 8.94
CA ALA A 16 -8.30 -5.72 9.11
C ALA A 16 -9.02 -5.32 7.81
N GLY A 17 -8.51 -4.34 7.08
CA GLY A 17 -9.07 -3.91 5.80
C GLY A 17 -9.02 -5.01 4.73
N ILE A 18 -7.88 -5.71 4.63
CA ILE A 18 -7.73 -6.81 3.65
C ILE A 18 -8.66 -7.97 4.00
N VAL A 19 -8.73 -8.36 5.28
CA VAL A 19 -9.60 -9.45 5.75
C VAL A 19 -11.07 -9.09 5.50
N ALA A 20 -11.48 -7.85 5.79
CA ALA A 20 -12.82 -7.38 5.52
C ALA A 20 -13.16 -7.41 4.01
N ALA A 21 -12.23 -6.94 3.16
CA ALA A 21 -12.42 -6.97 1.71
C ALA A 21 -12.52 -8.42 1.17
N GLY A 22 -11.65 -9.32 1.65
CA GLY A 22 -11.69 -10.73 1.27
C GLY A 22 -12.98 -11.42 1.73
N GLY A 23 -13.41 -11.18 2.97
CA GLY A 23 -14.67 -11.69 3.51
C GLY A 23 -15.88 -11.20 2.73
N ALA A 24 -15.96 -9.90 2.44
CA ALA A 24 -17.01 -9.33 1.61
C ALA A 24 -17.00 -9.92 0.18
N GLY A 25 -15.82 -10.10 -0.41
CA GLY A 25 -15.65 -10.73 -1.71
C GLY A 25 -16.19 -12.17 -1.74
N LEU A 26 -15.92 -12.95 -0.69
CA LEU A 26 -16.41 -14.33 -0.57
C LEU A 26 -17.94 -14.36 -0.43
N VAL A 27 -18.51 -13.48 0.39
CA VAL A 27 -19.97 -13.36 0.55
C VAL A 27 -20.63 -13.01 -0.79
N LEU A 28 -20.14 -11.99 -1.49
CA LEU A 28 -20.69 -11.60 -2.80
C LEU A 28 -20.56 -12.73 -3.82
N LEU A 29 -19.41 -13.40 -3.88
CA LEU A 29 -19.22 -14.50 -4.82
C LEU A 29 -20.21 -15.65 -4.54
N THR A 30 -20.41 -15.98 -3.27
CA THR A 30 -21.37 -17.02 -2.84
C THR A 30 -22.80 -16.63 -3.20
N LEU A 31 -23.22 -15.40 -2.91
CA LEU A 31 -24.55 -14.90 -3.26
C LEU A 31 -24.77 -14.87 -4.77
N GLY A 32 -23.80 -14.37 -5.54
CA GLY A 32 -23.88 -14.31 -6.99
C GLY A 32 -24.05 -15.70 -7.61
N LEU A 33 -23.31 -16.70 -7.12
CA LEU A 33 -23.36 -18.05 -7.66
C LEU A 33 -24.60 -18.83 -7.22
N LEU A 34 -25.05 -18.67 -5.97
CA LEU A 34 -26.05 -19.55 -5.36
C LEU A 34 -27.43 -18.91 -5.18
N ALA A 35 -27.50 -17.59 -5.01
CA ALA A 35 -28.74 -16.90 -4.64
C ALA A 35 -29.31 -16.02 -5.76
N VAL A 36 -28.46 -15.47 -6.65
CA VAL A 36 -28.91 -14.58 -7.73
C VAL A 36 -29.36 -15.40 -8.94
N THR A 37 -30.63 -15.25 -9.31
CA THR A 37 -31.29 -16.06 -10.34
C THR A 37 -31.34 -15.37 -11.70
N ASP A 38 -31.34 -14.03 -11.74
CA ASP A 38 -31.29 -13.28 -12.99
C ASP A 38 -29.86 -13.22 -13.55
N ALA A 39 -29.76 -13.36 -14.88
CA ALA A 39 -28.45 -13.42 -15.54
C ALA A 39 -27.59 -12.15 -15.35
N PRO A 40 -28.14 -10.91 -15.50
CA PRO A 40 -27.34 -9.69 -15.32
C PRO A 40 -26.83 -9.52 -13.89
N GLY A 41 -27.69 -9.66 -12.89
CA GLY A 41 -27.35 -9.52 -11.48
C GLY A 41 -26.29 -10.54 -11.06
N ARG A 42 -26.43 -11.79 -11.51
CA ARG A 42 -25.44 -12.83 -11.21
C ARG A 42 -24.06 -12.47 -11.74
N VAL A 43 -23.97 -12.00 -12.99
CA VAL A 43 -22.68 -11.58 -13.58
C VAL A 43 -22.06 -10.42 -12.80
N LEU A 44 -22.85 -9.40 -12.46
CA LEU A 44 -22.35 -8.23 -11.73
C LEU A 44 -21.86 -8.60 -10.33
N ILE A 45 -22.63 -9.37 -9.57
CA ILE A 45 -22.30 -9.73 -8.19
C ILE A 45 -21.11 -10.70 -8.13
N THR A 46 -21.05 -11.69 -9.02
CA THR A 46 -19.89 -12.60 -9.08
C THR A 46 -18.61 -11.87 -9.48
N LEU A 47 -18.68 -10.96 -10.45
CA LEU A 47 -17.54 -10.14 -10.86
C LEU A 47 -17.07 -9.22 -9.73
N ALA A 48 -18.00 -8.61 -8.99
CA ALA A 48 -17.67 -7.81 -7.81
C ALA A 48 -16.98 -8.64 -6.72
N GLY A 49 -17.48 -9.85 -6.45
CA GLY A 49 -16.86 -10.80 -5.52
C GLY A 49 -15.43 -11.18 -5.92
N LEU A 50 -15.23 -11.55 -7.20
CA LEU A 50 -13.90 -11.84 -7.75
C LEU A 50 -12.97 -10.63 -7.69
N GLY A 51 -13.48 -9.43 -8.00
CA GLY A 51 -12.72 -8.19 -7.93
C GLY A 51 -12.23 -7.89 -6.51
N LEU A 52 -13.09 -8.06 -5.49
CA LEU A 52 -12.71 -7.87 -4.08
C LEU A 52 -11.71 -8.93 -3.61
N LEU A 53 -11.90 -10.20 -3.98
CA LEU A 53 -10.95 -11.27 -3.66
C LEU A 53 -9.59 -11.00 -4.30
N GLY A 54 -9.58 -10.63 -5.59
CA GLY A 54 -8.39 -10.19 -6.29
C GLY A 54 -7.71 -9.03 -5.55
N PHE A 55 -8.45 -7.96 -5.26
CA PHE A 55 -7.93 -6.81 -4.53
C PHE A 55 -7.33 -7.18 -3.17
N ALA A 56 -7.96 -8.09 -2.42
CA ALA A 56 -7.46 -8.57 -1.14
C ALA A 56 -6.14 -9.34 -1.30
N VAL A 57 -6.05 -10.28 -2.26
CA VAL A 57 -4.82 -11.03 -2.54
C VAL A 57 -3.69 -10.10 -2.96
N LEU A 58 -3.97 -9.10 -3.80
CA LEU A 58 -2.98 -8.17 -4.31
C LEU A 58 -2.48 -7.22 -3.22
N SER A 59 -3.39 -6.74 -2.37
CA SER A 59 -3.05 -5.96 -1.19
C SER A 59 -2.22 -6.77 -0.19
N TRP A 60 -2.45 -8.08 -0.10
CA TRP A 60 -1.67 -8.97 0.76
C TRP A 60 -0.27 -9.23 0.21
N ARG A 61 -0.17 -9.49 -1.11
CA ARG A 61 1.10 -9.80 -1.79
C ARG A 61 2.09 -8.63 -1.75
N ALA A 62 1.59 -7.40 -1.71
CA ALA A 62 2.43 -6.20 -1.64
C ALA A 62 2.95 -5.88 -0.22
N ARG A 63 2.80 -6.77 0.77
CA ARG A 63 3.31 -6.55 2.14
C ARG A 63 4.78 -6.96 2.27
N PRO A 64 5.64 -6.19 2.98
CA PRO A 64 5.48 -4.81 3.48
C PRO A 64 5.77 -3.78 2.38
N ARG A 65 4.95 -2.73 2.20
CA ARG A 65 5.13 -1.81 1.04
C ARG A 65 6.32 -0.87 1.17
N LEU A 66 6.65 -0.46 2.39
CA LEU A 66 7.77 0.43 2.67
C LEU A 66 8.45 -0.02 3.97
N ALA A 67 9.76 -0.13 3.98
CA ALA A 67 10.51 -0.45 5.19
C ALA A 67 11.85 0.28 5.21
N VAL A 68 12.26 0.76 6.38
CA VAL A 68 13.62 1.23 6.61
C VAL A 68 14.46 0.04 7.06
N ALA A 69 15.46 -0.32 6.28
CA ALA A 69 16.42 -1.38 6.58
C ALA A 69 17.82 -0.76 6.67
N GLY A 70 18.17 -0.29 7.87
CA GLY A 70 19.45 0.37 8.11
C GLY A 70 19.60 1.68 7.32
N ALA A 71 20.57 1.69 6.41
CA ALA A 71 20.83 2.84 5.53
C ALA A 71 20.01 2.85 4.23
N GLU A 72 19.19 1.82 3.98
CA GLU A 72 18.37 1.67 2.78
C GLU A 72 16.88 1.78 3.07
N LEU A 73 16.15 2.32 2.11
CA LEU A 73 14.69 2.32 2.07
C LEU A 73 14.21 1.24 1.10
N VAL A 74 13.51 0.23 1.62
CA VAL A 74 13.01 -0.91 0.85
C VAL A 74 11.56 -0.66 0.46
N VAL A 75 11.32 -0.53 -0.84
CA VAL A 75 9.99 -0.37 -1.44
C VAL A 75 9.57 -1.68 -2.09
N HIS A 76 8.50 -2.30 -1.61
CA HIS A 76 7.94 -3.49 -2.25
C HIS A 76 6.81 -3.07 -3.20
N GLY A 77 7.08 -3.15 -4.49
CA GLY A 77 6.06 -3.08 -5.51
C GLY A 77 5.35 -4.43 -5.68
N TRP A 78 4.36 -4.46 -6.57
CA TRP A 78 3.62 -5.69 -6.87
C TRP A 78 4.51 -6.77 -7.51
N PHE A 79 5.43 -6.36 -8.40
CA PHE A 79 6.27 -7.26 -9.19
C PHE A 79 7.77 -7.18 -8.86
N ARG A 80 8.22 -6.09 -8.23
CA ARG A 80 9.63 -5.85 -7.96
C ARG A 80 9.80 -5.18 -6.60
N THR A 81 10.81 -5.62 -5.86
CA THR A 81 11.28 -4.93 -4.66
C THR A 81 12.44 -4.03 -5.06
N ARG A 82 12.40 -2.77 -4.64
CA ARG A 82 13.44 -1.77 -4.90
C ARG A 82 14.09 -1.39 -3.58
N ARG A 83 15.41 -1.32 -3.56
CA ARG A 83 16.20 -0.83 -2.42
C ARG A 83 16.76 0.52 -2.84
N LEU A 84 16.36 1.57 -2.14
CA LEU A 84 16.76 2.94 -2.41
C LEU A 84 17.75 3.36 -1.33
N THR A 85 18.98 3.67 -1.73
CA THR A 85 19.93 4.36 -0.85
C THR A 85 19.52 5.83 -0.73
N ARG A 86 20.04 6.54 0.27
CA ARG A 86 19.76 7.97 0.46
C ARG A 86 20.13 8.84 -0.76
N GLU A 87 21.16 8.44 -1.49
CA GLU A 87 21.66 9.15 -2.68
C GLU A 87 20.76 8.92 -3.91
N ALA A 88 20.03 7.80 -3.92
CA ALA A 88 19.08 7.50 -4.98
C ALA A 88 17.73 8.20 -4.78
N ILE A 89 17.51 8.88 -3.65
CA ILE A 89 16.28 9.61 -3.34
C ILE A 89 16.51 11.09 -3.69
N ALA A 90 15.75 11.57 -4.68
CA ALA A 90 15.78 12.96 -5.10
C ALA A 90 14.92 13.83 -4.20
N LEU A 91 13.69 13.38 -3.90
CA LEU A 91 12.73 14.13 -3.09
C LEU A 91 11.73 13.21 -2.41
N ILE A 92 11.40 13.50 -1.15
CA ILE A 92 10.25 12.91 -0.46
C ILE A 92 9.31 14.05 -0.07
N ARG A 93 8.04 13.96 -0.49
CA ARG A 93 7.05 14.99 -0.20
C ARG A 93 5.67 14.41 0.10
N ILE A 94 4.83 15.24 0.71
CA ILE A 94 3.40 14.98 0.83
C ILE A 94 2.66 15.76 -0.24
N THR A 95 1.84 15.05 -1.02
CA THR A 95 0.87 15.69 -1.92
C THR A 95 -0.51 15.55 -1.33
N GLU A 96 -1.19 16.69 -1.14
CA GLU A 96 -2.57 16.72 -0.68
C GLU A 96 -3.54 16.90 -1.86
N PHE A 97 -4.57 16.06 -1.90
CA PHE A 97 -5.68 16.16 -2.84
C PHE A 97 -6.98 16.40 -2.09
N GLN A 98 -7.80 17.35 -2.54
CA GLN A 98 -9.18 17.48 -2.09
C GLN A 98 -10.12 16.86 -3.10
N ARG A 99 -10.89 15.84 -2.67
CA ARG A 99 -11.92 15.21 -3.50
C ARG A 99 -13.22 15.12 -2.71
N ILE A 100 -14.28 15.76 -3.22
CA ILE A 100 -15.65 15.75 -2.68
C ILE A 100 -15.67 15.80 -1.14
N GLY A 101 -15.18 16.91 -0.58
CA GLY A 101 -15.17 17.15 0.88
C GLY A 101 -14.21 16.28 1.70
N ARG A 102 -13.38 15.44 1.08
CA ARG A 102 -12.33 14.67 1.77
C ARG A 102 -10.95 15.13 1.32
N LYS A 103 -10.10 15.47 2.30
CA LYS A 103 -8.65 15.64 2.09
C LYS A 103 -7.99 14.27 2.12
N THR A 104 -7.25 13.95 1.07
CA THR A 104 -6.45 12.73 0.98
C THR A 104 -5.00 13.13 0.81
N ARG A 105 -4.11 12.51 1.60
CA ARG A 105 -2.67 12.72 1.54
C ARG A 105 -2.02 11.52 0.89
N LEU A 106 -0.99 11.78 0.09
CA LEU A 106 -0.13 10.76 -0.50
C LEU A 106 1.32 11.10 -0.13
N LEU A 107 2.11 10.08 0.18
CA LEU A 107 3.56 10.18 0.29
C LEU A 107 4.16 9.89 -1.09
N GLU A 108 4.89 10.83 -1.63
CA GLU A 108 5.61 10.70 -2.89
C GLU A 108 7.11 10.58 -2.62
N ILE A 109 7.74 9.60 -3.26
CA ILE A 109 9.18 9.37 -3.25
C ILE A 109 9.66 9.42 -4.69
N GLU A 110 10.37 10.49 -5.02
CA GLU A 110 11.04 10.68 -6.30
C GLU A 110 12.48 10.22 -6.18
N THR A 111 12.93 9.44 -7.16
CA THR A 111 14.30 8.95 -7.24
C THR A 111 15.13 9.78 -8.21
N THR A 112 16.45 9.72 -8.10
CA THR A 112 17.37 10.41 -9.02
C THR A 112 17.28 9.88 -10.47
N ASP A 113 16.71 8.69 -10.67
CA ASP A 113 16.46 8.08 -11.98
C ASP A 113 15.06 8.46 -12.55
N ASP A 114 14.45 9.56 -12.08
CA ASP A 114 13.11 10.04 -12.46
C ASP A 114 11.95 9.05 -12.18
N ASP A 115 12.18 7.99 -11.42
CA ASP A 115 11.09 7.12 -10.96
C ASP A 115 10.34 7.78 -9.80
N LEU A 116 9.01 7.80 -9.88
CA LEU A 116 8.11 8.29 -8.83
C LEU A 116 7.32 7.12 -8.21
N VAL A 117 7.46 6.95 -6.89
CA VAL A 117 6.64 6.00 -6.12
C VAL A 117 5.70 6.77 -5.22
N VAL A 118 4.41 6.43 -5.29
CA VAL A 118 3.35 7.09 -4.53
C VAL A 118 2.70 6.10 -3.57
N PHE A 119 2.56 6.49 -2.31
CA PHE A 119 1.90 5.70 -1.28
C PHE A 119 0.71 6.43 -0.69
N SER A 120 -0.42 5.72 -0.63
CA SER A 120 -1.61 6.18 0.07
C SER A 120 -1.62 5.71 1.53
N ARG A 121 -2.57 6.25 2.32
CA ARG A 121 -2.86 5.73 3.68
C ARG A 121 -3.18 4.24 3.69
N TRP A 122 -3.85 3.72 2.66
CA TRP A 122 -4.12 2.29 2.54
C TRP A 122 -2.84 1.48 2.40
N ASP A 123 -1.83 2.03 1.74
CA ASP A 123 -0.58 1.33 1.44
C ASP A 123 0.37 1.28 2.65
N LEU A 124 0.36 2.35 3.44
CA LEU A 124 1.22 2.53 4.61
C LEU A 124 0.56 2.01 5.91
N GLY A 125 -0.77 1.90 5.93
CA GLY A 125 -1.52 1.51 7.13
C GLY A 125 -1.64 2.61 8.18
N THR A 126 -0.95 3.74 8.01
CA THR A 126 -0.98 4.92 8.89
C THR A 126 -1.02 6.22 8.06
N ASP A 127 -1.12 7.38 8.71
CA ASP A 127 -1.08 8.68 8.02
C ASP A 127 0.28 8.85 7.29
N PRO A 128 0.29 9.20 5.99
CA PRO A 128 1.51 9.53 5.25
C PRO A 128 2.42 10.56 5.93
N VAL A 129 1.87 11.50 6.70
CA VAL A 129 2.67 12.50 7.44
C VAL A 129 3.50 11.84 8.54
N ASP A 130 2.92 10.91 9.31
CA ASP A 130 3.65 10.18 10.35
C ASP A 130 4.81 9.37 9.75
N VAL A 131 4.62 8.85 8.53
CA VAL A 131 5.67 8.16 7.79
C VAL A 131 6.76 9.12 7.33
N LEU A 132 6.40 10.29 6.79
CA LEU A 132 7.38 11.31 6.43
C LEU A 132 8.20 11.76 7.64
N ASP A 133 7.57 11.94 8.80
CA ASP A 133 8.25 12.31 10.03
C ASP A 133 9.25 11.22 10.44
N ALA A 134 8.84 9.95 10.41
CA ALA A 134 9.73 8.83 10.68
C ALA A 134 10.89 8.73 9.68
N LEU A 135 10.65 8.97 8.39
CA LEU A 135 11.69 9.01 7.36
C LEU A 135 12.65 10.18 7.56
N THR A 136 12.14 11.33 8.02
CA THR A 136 12.95 12.51 8.35
C THR A 136 13.85 12.24 9.56
N VAL A 137 13.31 11.64 10.63
CA VAL A 137 14.08 11.20 11.80
C VAL A 137 15.16 10.18 11.41
N ALA A 138 14.82 9.27 10.49
CA ALA A 138 15.77 8.32 9.94
C ALA A 138 16.75 8.96 8.94
N GLY A 139 16.59 10.24 8.57
CA GLY A 139 17.47 11.04 7.69
C GLY A 139 17.28 10.83 6.18
N PHE A 140 16.18 10.20 5.77
CA PHE A 140 15.85 9.97 4.35
C PHE A 140 15.14 11.18 3.71
N ALA A 141 14.61 12.09 4.51
CA ALA A 141 13.93 13.30 4.08
C ALA A 141 14.47 14.54 4.82
N GLY A 142 14.27 15.74 4.27
CA GLY A 142 14.63 17.02 4.90
C GLY A 142 15.99 17.62 4.52
N ARG A 143 16.56 17.23 3.38
CA ARG A 143 17.74 17.88 2.77
C ARG A 143 17.33 18.85 1.68
#